data_AF-A0ABD1YPA7-F1
#
_entry.id   AF-A0ABD1YPA7-F1
#
_cell.length_a   1.000
_cell.length_b   1.000
_cell.length_c   1.000
_cell.angle_alpha   90.00
_cell.angle_beta   90.00
_cell.angle_gamma   90.00
#
_symmetry.space_group_name_H-M   'P 1'
#
loop_
_entity.id
_entity.type
_entity.pdbx_description
1 polymer ?
#
loop_
_entity_poly.entity_id
_entity_poly.type
_entity_poly.pdbx_seq_one_letter_code
_entity_poly.pdbx_strand_id
1 'polypeptide(L)'
;MISRLNLWSNRLLSFEGRVILIKHILLTIPVFYLSTIGITKTAAESIEKIAGHFLWGRTEEGNHKRGLIPWLALKREKRYGGLGFKDVWRQGVALFSKHMGDFMANTSTTQWHKLLNAFIDGQRAKRSGSIIRGSYQSQELLLLLFRVLTGSPTV
;
A
#
# COMPACT_ATOMS: atom_id res chain seq x y z
N MET A 1 0.83 -9.64 -9.52
CA MET A 1 1.10 -10.11 -8.14
C MET A 1 0.56 -11.52 -7.91
N ILE A 2 -0.73 -11.77 -8.14
CA ILE A 2 -1.38 -13.07 -7.88
C ILE A 2 -0.78 -14.24 -8.69
N SER A 3 -0.41 -14.02 -9.96
CA SER A 3 0.24 -15.03 -10.81
C SER A 3 1.61 -15.49 -10.27
N ARG A 4 2.42 -14.57 -9.74
CA ARG A 4 3.72 -14.86 -9.11
C ARG A 4 3.55 -15.63 -7.79
N LEU A 5 2.49 -15.33 -7.05
CA LEU A 5 2.13 -16.05 -5.83
C LEU A 5 1.74 -17.50 -6.09
N ASN A 6 1.00 -17.74 -7.17
CA ASN A 6 0.64 -19.10 -7.58
C ASN A 6 1.87 -19.92 -7.99
N LEU A 7 2.90 -19.32 -8.58
CA LEU A 7 4.16 -19.99 -8.89
C LEU A 7 4.96 -20.38 -7.63
N TRP A 8 4.89 -19.54 -6.59
CA TRP A 8 5.55 -19.80 -5.30
C TRP A 8 4.66 -20.61 -4.32
N SER A 9 3.52 -21.11 -4.78
CA SER A 9 2.44 -21.65 -3.95
C SER A 9 2.73 -23.05 -3.39
N ASN A 10 2.51 -23.15 -2.07
CA ASN A 10 2.21 -24.29 -1.21
C ASN A 10 3.08 -25.55 -1.20
N ARG A 11 3.52 -26.08 -2.34
CA ARG A 11 4.28 -27.33 -2.40
C ARG A 11 5.78 -27.17 -2.10
N LEU A 12 6.30 -25.95 -2.22
CA LEU A 12 7.75 -25.70 -2.19
C LEU A 12 8.25 -24.98 -0.94
N LEU A 13 7.36 -24.37 -0.14
CA LEU A 13 7.76 -23.56 1.03
C LEU A 13 7.14 -24.08 2.32
N SER A 14 8.01 -24.21 3.33
CA SER A 14 7.62 -24.40 4.73
C SER A 14 6.77 -23.23 5.24
N PHE A 15 6.04 -23.44 6.34
CA PHE A 15 5.23 -22.39 6.96
C PHE A 15 6.05 -21.13 7.27
N GLU A 16 7.24 -21.30 7.86
CA GLU A 16 8.14 -20.18 8.15
C GLU A 16 8.64 -19.48 6.88
N GLY A 17 8.96 -20.25 5.83
CA GLY A 17 9.33 -19.68 4.53
C GLY A 17 8.23 -18.78 3.97
N ARG A 18 6.96 -19.18 4.10
CA ARG A 18 5.81 -18.35 3.68
C ARG A 18 5.70 -17.07 4.51
N VAL A 19 5.92 -17.15 5.82
CA VAL A 19 5.92 -15.97 6.71
C VAL A 19 7.01 -14.97 6.30
N ILE A 20 8.21 -15.44 6.00
CA ILE A 20 9.33 -14.60 5.55
C ILE A 20 8.99 -13.95 4.21
N LEU A 21 8.51 -14.75 3.24
CA LEU A 21 8.14 -14.25 1.92
C LEU A 21 7.03 -13.19 2.01
N ILE A 22 6.05 -13.39 2.90
CA ILE A 22 5.01 -12.41 3.15
C ILE A 22 5.60 -11.09 3.62
N LYS A 23 6.45 -11.14 4.65
CA LYS A 23 7.05 -9.93 5.24
C LYS A 23 7.89 -9.15 4.26
N HIS A 24 8.75 -9.84 3.50
CA HIS A 24 9.76 -9.17 2.70
C HIS A 24 9.28 -8.79 1.30
N ILE A 25 8.39 -9.59 0.71
CA ILE A 25 7.97 -9.39 -0.68
C ILE A 25 6.51 -8.95 -0.75
N LEU A 26 5.59 -9.72 -0.15
CA LEU A 26 4.16 -9.49 -0.38
C LEU A 26 3.60 -8.26 0.30
N LEU A 27 4.14 -7.86 1.45
CA LEU A 27 3.68 -6.64 2.12
C LEU A 27 4.47 -5.42 1.61
N THR A 28 5.75 -5.56 1.28
CA THR A 28 6.61 -4.44 0.86
C THR A 28 6.23 -3.85 -0.48
N ILE A 29 5.99 -4.69 -1.50
CA ILE A 29 5.63 -4.23 -2.86
C ILE A 29 4.35 -3.37 -2.84
N PRO A 30 3.22 -3.85 -2.26
CA PRO A 30 2.02 -3.04 -2.19
C PRO A 30 2.16 -1.80 -1.30
N VAL A 31 2.97 -1.83 -0.24
CA VAL A 31 3.27 -0.63 0.56
C VAL A 31 3.91 0.45 -0.32
N PHE A 32 4.84 0.09 -1.20
CA PHE A 32 5.43 1.02 -2.17
C PHE A 32 4.37 1.59 -3.14
N TYR A 33 3.49 0.74 -3.70
CA TYR A 33 2.42 1.22 -4.58
C TYR A 33 1.40 2.11 -3.86
N LEU A 34 1.06 1.81 -2.60
CA LEU A 34 0.16 2.63 -1.80
C LEU A 34 0.78 4.00 -1.49
N SER A 35 2.10 4.07 -1.34
CA SER A 35 2.82 5.34 -1.17
C SER A 35 2.90 6.18 -2.46
N THR A 36 2.68 5.60 -3.64
CA THR A 36 2.75 6.32 -4.94
C THR A 36 1.37 6.70 -5.47
N ILE A 37 0.43 5.75 -5.52
CA ILE A 37 -0.84 5.87 -6.25
C ILE A 37 -1.97 6.41 -5.35
N GLY A 38 -1.71 6.52 -4.05
CA GLY A 38 -2.67 6.96 -3.06
C GLY A 38 -3.16 5.80 -2.20
N ILE A 39 -3.47 6.14 -0.95
CA ILE A 39 -3.70 5.16 0.10
C ILE A 39 -5.21 4.91 0.16
N THR A 40 -5.67 3.73 -0.27
CA THR A 40 -7.05 3.27 0.00
C THR A 40 -7.06 2.13 1.01
N LYS A 41 -7.81 2.30 2.10
CA LYS A 41 -7.87 1.32 3.20
C LYS A 41 -8.39 -0.03 2.70
N THR A 42 -9.34 0.02 1.78
CA THR A 42 -9.89 -1.13 1.06
C THR A 42 -8.85 -1.90 0.26
N ALA A 43 -7.90 -1.22 -0.39
CA ALA A 43 -6.80 -1.89 -1.09
C ALA A 43 -5.85 -2.57 -0.10
N ALA A 44 -5.48 -1.89 0.99
CA ALA A 44 -4.63 -2.48 2.03
C ALA A 44 -5.27 -3.74 2.63
N GLU A 45 -6.57 -3.70 2.93
CA GLU A 45 -7.34 -4.87 3.40
C GLU A 45 -7.38 -6.00 2.37
N SER A 46 -7.50 -5.67 1.08
CA SER A 46 -7.49 -6.66 -0.01
C SER A 46 -6.14 -7.36 -0.13
N ILE A 47 -5.04 -6.62 0.04
CA ILE A 47 -3.67 -7.16 0.06
C ILE A 47 -3.48 -8.07 1.29
N GLU A 48 -3.92 -7.64 2.47
CA GLU A 48 -3.88 -8.45 3.69
C GLU A 48 -4.65 -9.77 3.53
N LYS A 49 -5.81 -9.75 2.86
CA LYS A 49 -6.57 -10.97 2.52
C LYS A 49 -5.79 -11.92 1.62
N ILE A 50 -5.15 -11.40 0.56
CA ILE A 50 -4.31 -12.21 -0.35
C ILE A 50 -3.13 -12.83 0.41
N ALA A 51 -2.49 -12.07 1.31
CA ALA A 51 -1.40 -12.57 2.13
C ALA A 51 -1.88 -13.66 3.11
N GLY A 52 -3.08 -13.52 3.68
CA GLY A 52 -3.73 -14.55 4.48
C GLY A 52 -3.97 -15.84 3.71
N HIS A 53 -4.52 -15.74 2.50
CA HIS A 53 -4.72 -16.90 1.62
C HIS A 53 -3.40 -17.59 1.26
N PHE A 54 -2.34 -16.82 1.02
CA PHE A 54 -1.02 -17.37 0.73
C PHE A 54 -0.39 -18.08 1.95
N LEU A 55 -0.55 -17.51 3.15
CA LEU A 55 0.00 -18.09 4.39
C LEU A 55 -0.57 -19.49 4.65
N TRP A 56 -1.91 -19.58 4.68
CA TRP A 56 -2.62 -20.82 5.01
C TRP A 56 -2.69 -21.80 3.84
N GLY A 57 -2.52 -21.31 2.62
CA GLY A 57 -2.45 -22.11 1.41
C GLY A 57 -3.81 -22.56 0.90
N ARG A 58 -3.78 -23.59 0.04
CA ARG A 58 -4.96 -24.20 -0.59
C ARG A 58 -5.18 -25.63 -0.10
N THR A 59 -6.42 -26.09 -0.09
CA THR A 59 -6.82 -27.48 0.13
C THR A 59 -6.44 -28.31 -1.09
N GLU A 60 -6.48 -29.64 -0.96
CA GLU A 60 -6.18 -30.56 -2.08
C GLU A 60 -7.16 -30.38 -3.25
N GLU A 61 -8.38 -29.95 -2.95
CA GLU A 61 -9.43 -29.58 -3.91
C GLU A 61 -9.18 -28.21 -4.59
N GLY A 62 -8.08 -27.52 -4.27
CA GLY A 62 -7.72 -26.21 -4.85
C GLY A 62 -8.39 -25.00 -4.18
N ASN A 63 -9.28 -25.21 -3.20
CA ASN A 63 -9.95 -24.15 -2.45
C ASN A 63 -9.00 -23.47 -1.45
N HIS A 64 -9.24 -22.20 -1.12
CA HIS A 64 -8.43 -21.51 -0.10
C HIS A 64 -8.66 -22.12 1.29
N LYS A 65 -7.59 -22.49 2.00
CA LYS A 65 -7.69 -22.91 3.40
C LYS A 65 -8.13 -21.72 4.24
N ARG A 66 -9.17 -21.92 5.05
CA ARG A 66 -9.57 -20.91 6.05
C ARG A 66 -8.44 -20.71 7.04
N GLY A 67 -8.11 -19.45 7.32
CA GLY A 67 -7.11 -19.13 8.32
C GLY A 67 -7.58 -19.50 9.71
N LEU A 68 -6.75 -20.25 10.44
CA LEU A 68 -7.04 -20.66 11.82
C LEU A 68 -7.00 -19.47 12.79
N ILE A 69 -6.23 -18.43 12.43
CA ILE A 69 -5.99 -17.27 13.28
C ILE A 69 -6.39 -16.01 12.50
N PRO A 70 -7.17 -15.09 13.12
CA PRO A 70 -7.50 -13.81 12.51
C PRO A 70 -6.26 -13.01 12.12
N TRP A 71 -6.28 -12.35 10.95
CA TRP A 71 -5.14 -11.56 10.46
C TRP A 71 -4.68 -10.49 11.47
N LEU A 72 -5.63 -9.89 12.20
CA LEU A 72 -5.35 -8.91 13.25
C LEU A 72 -4.45 -9.49 14.37
N ALA A 73 -4.63 -10.75 14.73
CA ALA A 73 -3.78 -11.41 15.72
C ALA A 73 -2.39 -11.71 15.14
N LEU A 74 -2.30 -12.01 13.85
CA LEU A 74 -1.01 -12.24 13.17
C LEU A 74 -0.15 -10.97 13.06
N LYS A 75 -0.78 -9.78 13.06
CA LYS A 75 -0.08 -8.49 13.08
C LYS A 75 0.64 -8.19 14.40
N ARG A 76 0.23 -8.81 15.51
CA ARG A 76 0.89 -8.61 16.80
C ARG A 76 2.33 -9.08 16.76
N GLU A 77 3.19 -8.48 17.57
CA GLU A 77 4.59 -8.90 17.67
C GLU A 77 4.72 -10.32 18.20
N LYS A 78 5.86 -10.98 17.91
CA LYS A 78 6.16 -12.33 18.40
C LYS A 78 6.09 -12.46 19.92
N ARG A 79 6.45 -11.39 20.65
CA ARG A 79 6.38 -11.32 22.11
C ARG A 79 4.96 -11.48 22.67
N TYR A 80 3.94 -11.13 21.87
CA TYR A 80 2.52 -11.22 22.22
C TYR A 80 1.81 -12.37 21.50
N GLY A 81 2.55 -13.37 21.00
CA GLY A 81 2.00 -14.55 20.32
C GLY A 81 1.54 -14.31 18.87
N GLY A 82 1.92 -13.17 18.26
CA GLY A 82 1.65 -12.91 16.84
C GLY A 82 2.82 -13.25 15.92
N LEU A 83 2.64 -13.07 14.62
CA LEU A 83 3.71 -13.30 13.62
C LEU A 83 4.54 -12.04 13.34
N GLY A 84 4.14 -10.87 13.84
CA GLY A 84 4.81 -9.60 13.62
C GLY A 84 4.67 -9.11 12.18
N PHE A 85 3.52 -9.34 11.55
CA PHE A 85 3.24 -8.71 10.26
C PHE A 85 2.97 -7.22 10.46
N LYS A 86 3.67 -6.39 9.68
CA LYS A 86 3.48 -4.96 9.71
C LYS A 86 2.16 -4.60 9.02
N ASP A 87 1.45 -3.61 9.56
CA ASP A 87 0.22 -3.10 8.98
C ASP A 87 0.51 -2.36 7.67
N VAL A 88 -0.10 -2.82 6.57
CA VAL A 88 0.16 -2.32 5.22
C VAL A 88 -0.31 -0.87 5.09
N TRP A 89 -1.49 -0.57 5.63
CA TRP A 89 -2.07 0.77 5.59
C TRP A 89 -1.18 1.75 6.34
N ARG A 90 -0.83 1.45 7.60
CA ARG A 90 -0.02 2.34 8.44
C ARG A 90 1.35 2.62 7.84
N GLN A 91 1.99 1.61 7.25
CA GLN A 91 3.28 1.80 6.56
C GLN A 91 3.14 2.65 5.31
N GLY A 92 2.10 2.42 4.50
CA GLY A 92 1.81 3.24 3.33
C GLY A 92 1.62 4.70 3.72
N VAL A 93 0.86 4.97 4.78
CA VAL A 93 0.67 6.32 5.35
C VAL A 93 1.99 6.92 5.81
N ALA A 94 2.78 6.21 6.61
CA ALA A 94 4.04 6.72 7.12
C ALA A 94 5.02 7.11 5.99
N LEU A 95 5.15 6.24 4.97
CA LEU A 95 6.01 6.52 3.82
C LEU A 95 5.48 7.68 2.98
N PHE A 96 4.18 7.71 2.73
CA PHE A 96 3.54 8.80 2.01
C PHE A 96 3.74 10.14 2.74
N SER A 97 3.51 10.20 4.05
CA SER A 97 3.74 11.40 4.87
C SER A 97 5.19 11.86 4.83
N LYS A 98 6.16 10.93 4.85
CA LYS A 98 7.58 11.28 4.67
C LYS A 98 7.82 11.92 3.29
N HIS A 99 7.36 11.29 2.23
CA HIS A 99 7.53 11.81 0.87
C HIS A 99 6.82 13.15 0.66
N MET A 100 5.67 13.36 1.29
CA MET A 100 4.98 14.63 1.32
C MET A 100 5.77 15.71 2.07
N GLY A 101 6.35 15.36 3.23
CA GLY A 101 7.21 16.28 3.99
C GLY A 101 8.41 16.74 3.15
N ASP A 102 9.09 15.80 2.51
CA ASP A 102 10.18 16.11 1.58
C ASP A 102 9.69 17.03 0.45
N PHE A 103 8.51 16.73 -0.13
CA PHE A 103 7.88 17.53 -1.19
C PHE A 103 7.60 18.97 -0.77
N MET A 104 7.00 19.17 0.40
CA MET A 104 6.67 20.49 0.93
C MET A 104 7.93 21.30 1.27
N ALA A 105 9.00 20.63 1.73
CA ALA A 105 10.30 21.24 1.99
C ALA A 105 11.06 21.63 0.70
N ASN A 106 10.45 21.43 -0.48
CA ASN A 106 10.99 21.81 -1.79
C ASN A 106 12.40 21.25 -2.03
N THR A 107 12.66 20.06 -1.51
CA THR A 107 13.94 19.35 -1.65
C THR A 107 13.99 18.70 -3.03
N SER A 108 14.20 19.52 -4.06
CA SER A 108 14.10 19.20 -5.49
C SER A 108 15.02 18.07 -6.00
N THR A 109 15.86 17.49 -5.13
CA THR A 109 16.85 16.47 -5.48
C THR A 109 16.29 15.04 -5.47
N THR A 110 15.18 14.75 -4.78
CA THR A 110 14.70 13.36 -4.71
C THR A 110 13.88 12.97 -5.94
N GLN A 111 14.11 11.73 -6.43
CA GLN A 111 13.37 11.17 -7.57
C GLN A 111 11.85 11.19 -7.35
N TRP A 112 11.42 11.13 -6.09
CA TRP A 112 10.03 11.25 -5.67
C TRP A 112 9.40 12.61 -5.99
N HIS A 113 10.13 13.72 -5.88
CA HIS A 113 9.62 15.03 -6.30
C HIS A 113 9.33 15.05 -7.79
N LYS A 114 10.26 14.53 -8.61
CA LYS A 114 10.10 14.45 -10.06
C LYS A 114 8.91 13.58 -10.45
N LEU A 115 8.77 12.42 -9.81
CA LEU A 115 7.67 11.48 -10.03
C LEU A 115 6.32 12.07 -9.62
N LEU A 116 6.23 12.76 -8.47
CA LEU A 116 5.02 13.42 -8.01
C LEU A 116 4.62 14.58 -8.94
N ASN A 117 5.58 15.41 -9.37
CA ASN A 117 5.31 16.47 -10.34
C ASN A 117 4.79 15.89 -11.66
N ALA A 118 5.45 14.86 -12.21
CA ALA A 118 4.99 14.20 -13.42
C ALA A 118 3.60 13.54 -13.26
N PHE A 119 3.30 12.96 -12.10
CA PHE A 119 1.98 12.40 -11.81
C PHE A 119 0.90 13.49 -11.73
N ILE A 120 1.17 14.60 -11.04
CA ILE A 120 0.26 15.74 -10.93
C ILE A 120 0.00 16.35 -12.33
N ASP A 121 1.05 16.54 -13.12
CA ASP A 121 0.94 17.08 -14.48
C ASP A 121 0.20 16.11 -15.43
N GLY A 122 0.42 14.80 -15.29
CA GLY A 122 -0.33 13.78 -16.03
C GLY A 122 -1.82 13.70 -15.65
N GLN A 123 -2.17 13.94 -14.39
CA GLN A 123 -3.57 14.03 -13.94
C GLN A 123 -4.22 15.36 -14.38
N ARG A 124 -3.46 16.46 -14.42
CA ARG A 124 -3.90 17.74 -15.01
C ARG A 124 -4.24 17.58 -16.49
N ALA A 125 -3.42 16.87 -17.25
CA ALA A 125 -3.63 16.63 -18.68
C ALA A 125 -4.93 15.83 -18.97
N LYS A 126 -5.34 14.90 -18.10
CA LYS A 126 -6.57 14.10 -18.28
C LYS A 126 -7.87 14.80 -17.90
N ARG A 127 -7.82 15.84 -17.06
CA ARG A 127 -9.00 16.59 -16.59
C ARG A 127 -9.23 17.90 -17.34
N SER A 128 -8.36 18.25 -18.30
CA SER A 128 -8.43 19.52 -19.02
C SER A 128 -9.44 19.48 -20.17
N GLY A 129 -10.72 19.62 -19.81
CA GLY A 129 -11.78 20.10 -20.68
C GLY A 129 -12.65 21.06 -19.86
N SER A 130 -12.61 22.35 -20.20
CA SER A 130 -13.54 23.42 -19.78
C SER A 130 -13.61 23.91 -18.32
N ILE A 131 -12.49 23.98 -17.59
CA ILE A 131 -12.47 24.73 -16.32
C ILE A 131 -11.29 25.72 -16.30
N ILE A 132 -11.60 27.02 -16.43
CA ILE A 132 -10.66 28.10 -16.13
C ILE A 132 -10.50 28.13 -14.60
N ARG A 133 -9.35 27.72 -14.08
CA ARG A 133 -9.04 27.86 -12.65
C ARG A 133 -7.58 28.28 -12.46
N GLY A 134 -7.38 29.25 -11.57
CA GLY A 134 -6.10 29.90 -11.29
C GLY A 134 -4.96 28.92 -10.98
N SER A 135 -3.73 29.45 -11.06
CA SER A 135 -2.49 28.68 -10.87
C SER A 135 -2.40 28.10 -9.45
N TYR A 136 -2.94 26.90 -9.24
CA TYR A 136 -2.71 26.16 -8.00
C TYR A 136 -1.24 25.76 -7.91
N GLN A 137 -0.56 26.24 -6.88
CA GLN A 137 0.77 25.78 -6.50
C GLN A 137 0.72 24.27 -6.21
N SER A 138 1.78 23.52 -6.53
CA SER A 138 1.82 22.05 -6.41
C SER A 138 1.45 21.54 -5.01
N GLN A 139 1.69 22.37 -3.99
CA GLN A 139 1.34 22.13 -2.59
C GLN A 139 -0.17 22.10 -2.34
N GLU A 140 -0.95 22.98 -2.99
CA GLU A 140 -2.42 23.04 -2.85
C GLU A 140 -3.10 21.78 -3.42
N LEU A 141 -2.62 21.29 -4.55
CA LEU A 141 -3.16 20.06 -5.17
C LEU A 141 -2.86 18.82 -4.34
N LEU A 142 -1.70 18.78 -3.68
CA LEU A 142 -1.34 17.69 -2.78
C LEU A 142 -2.12 17.73 -1.47
N LEU A 143 -2.39 18.92 -0.92
CA LEU A 143 -3.25 19.08 0.25
C LEU A 143 -4.69 18.66 -0.06
N LEU A 144 -5.20 18.95 -1.26
CA LEU A 144 -6.50 18.47 -1.71
C LEU A 144 -6.55 16.95 -1.86
N LEU A 145 -5.51 16.34 -2.45
CA LEU A 145 -5.40 14.87 -2.54
C LEU A 145 -5.30 14.23 -1.15
N PHE A 146 -4.48 14.78 -0.26
CA PHE A 146 -4.36 14.31 1.12
C PHE A 146 -5.69 14.44 1.89
N ARG A 147 -6.41 15.55 1.73
CA ARG A 147 -7.75 15.76 2.34
C ARG A 147 -8.80 14.78 1.83
N VAL A 148 -8.85 14.54 0.51
CA VAL A 148 -9.74 13.54 -0.10
C VAL A 148 -9.42 12.13 0.39
N LEU A 149 -8.14 11.83 0.63
CA LEU A 149 -7.70 10.51 1.10
C LEU A 149 -7.86 10.31 2.62
N THR A 150 -7.86 11.39 3.41
CA THR A 150 -7.98 11.34 4.89
C THR A 150 -9.38 11.61 5.41
N GLY A 151 -10.31 12.08 4.55
CA GLY A 151 -11.71 12.32 4.93
C GLY A 151 -11.92 13.51 5.86
N SER A 152 -10.96 14.44 5.95
CA SER A 152 -11.10 15.66 6.76
C SER A 152 -12.21 16.55 6.19
N PRO A 153 -13.16 17.04 7.01
CA PRO A 153 -14.25 17.89 6.53
C PRO A 153 -13.73 19.25 6.04
N THR A 154 -14.40 19.79 5.02
CA THR A 154 -14.17 21.11 4.42
C THR A 154 -14.66 22.21 5.37
N VAL A 155 -13.82 23.20 5.64
CA VAL A 155 -14.25 24.52 6.15
C VAL A 155 -14.52 25.41 4.96
#